data_AF-A0A949M2F5-F1
#
_entry.id   AF-A0A949M2F5-F1
#
_cell.length_a   1.000
_cell.length_b   1.000
_cell.length_c   1.000
_cell.angle_alpha   90.00
_cell.angle_beta   90.00
_cell.angle_gamma   90.00
#
_symmetry.space_group_name_H-M   'P 1'
#
loop_
_entity.id
_entity.type
_entity.pdbx_description
1 polymer ?
#
loop_
_entity_poly.entity_id
_entity_poly.type
_entity_poly.pdbx_seq_one_letter_code
_entity_poly.pdbx_strand_id
1 'polypeptide(L)'
;MSTEPPVRGTAARRARRAAATPSVGPSATPRPAPTATDPARRSLDPDALVALEEERDFLLASLADLEREYEVGDVDDGDYEALKDAYTSRAAVVLRAIAQRDEQVAAARRTRTAGRTVLTLVIVAVLAVGAGWAVFRNAGTRAPGQGLTGDARQDSANLILQAQSATGLASQALSAGDGAKALTYFENAISAYDRALQLSPANTEALTYRGWVLHTIAVNSDATQAAQLDAQARTYLDRAIAIDPTYADARVFRAILERNAGQYAAAKADLDAVDMTAIPPSMTTMIDSVRRDVETALR
;
A
#
# COMPACT_ATOMS: atom_id res chain seq x y z
N MET A 1 -15.39 -27.05 -57.88
CA MET A 1 -14.21 -27.95 -58.00
C MET A 1 -13.56 -27.96 -56.63
N SER A 2 -14.12 -28.63 -55.61
CA SER A 2 -14.45 -30.06 -55.50
C SER A 2 -13.24 -30.93 -55.75
N THR A 3 -12.71 -31.55 -54.68
CA THR A 3 -12.40 -33.00 -54.61
C THR A 3 -11.78 -33.35 -53.24
N GLU A 4 -12.62 -33.92 -52.36
CA GLU A 4 -12.29 -35.12 -51.55
C GLU A 4 -11.89 -36.28 -52.50
N PRO A 5 -11.20 -37.38 -52.09
CA PRO A 5 -11.78 -38.44 -51.22
C PRO A 5 -10.67 -39.31 -50.52
N PRO A 6 -10.83 -40.61 -50.15
CA PRO A 6 -12.00 -41.45 -49.86
C PRO A 6 -11.99 -42.23 -48.52
N VAL A 7 -13.18 -42.75 -48.23
CA VAL A 7 -13.65 -43.73 -47.23
C VAL A 7 -13.23 -45.19 -47.56
N ARG A 8 -13.16 -46.07 -46.54
CA ARG A 8 -13.53 -47.52 -46.53
C ARG A 8 -13.45 -48.04 -45.07
N GLY A 9 -14.30 -48.87 -44.49
CA GLY A 9 -15.52 -49.64 -44.80
C GLY A 9 -15.95 -50.36 -43.50
N THR A 10 -17.24 -50.44 -43.12
CA THR A 10 -18.16 -51.63 -43.24
C THR A 10 -17.53 -52.96 -42.79
N ALA A 11 -18.13 -53.90 -42.03
CA ALA A 11 -19.47 -54.28 -41.57
C ALA A 11 -19.23 -55.22 -40.35
N ALA A 12 -20.14 -55.59 -39.44
CA ALA A 12 -21.33 -56.44 -39.59
C ALA A 12 -21.85 -56.69 -38.14
N ARG A 13 -23.10 -56.39 -37.80
CA ARG A 13 -24.32 -57.23 -37.89
C ARG A 13 -24.27 -58.54 -37.07
N ARG A 14 -25.03 -58.57 -35.96
CA ARG A 14 -26.00 -59.62 -35.50
C ARG A 14 -26.32 -59.33 -34.02
N ALA A 15 -27.47 -58.75 -33.67
CA ALA A 15 -28.78 -59.38 -33.53
C ALA A 15 -28.78 -60.62 -32.61
N ARG A 16 -29.20 -60.45 -31.35
CA ARG A 16 -30.08 -61.39 -30.64
C ARG A 16 -30.89 -60.68 -29.57
N ARG A 17 -32.18 -61.01 -29.57
CA ARG A 17 -33.27 -60.47 -28.77
C ARG A 17 -33.61 -61.47 -27.67
N ALA A 18 -34.11 -60.94 -26.55
CA ALA A 18 -35.11 -61.53 -25.63
C ALA A 18 -34.65 -61.96 -24.22
N ALA A 19 -35.34 -61.31 -23.27
CA ALA A 19 -35.91 -61.83 -22.02
C ALA A 19 -35.00 -62.02 -20.79
N ALA A 20 -35.14 -61.14 -19.80
CA ALA A 20 -35.71 -61.45 -18.47
C ALA A 20 -35.77 -60.19 -17.57
N THR A 21 -36.73 -60.22 -16.65
CA THR A 21 -37.35 -59.21 -15.76
C THR A 21 -36.45 -58.48 -14.73
N PRO A 22 -36.97 -57.43 -14.04
CA PRO A 22 -36.18 -56.30 -13.55
C PRO A 22 -35.67 -56.47 -12.11
N SER A 23 -34.46 -55.95 -11.85
CA SER A 23 -33.92 -55.78 -10.49
C SER A 23 -33.99 -54.32 -10.06
N VAL A 24 -34.43 -54.14 -8.82
CA VAL A 24 -34.71 -52.90 -8.11
C VAL A 24 -33.42 -52.16 -7.69
N GLY A 25 -33.34 -50.87 -8.03
CA GLY A 25 -32.66 -49.79 -7.28
C GLY A 25 -31.13 -49.60 -7.44
N PRO A 26 -30.58 -48.40 -7.15
CA PRO A 26 -31.22 -47.25 -6.50
C PRO A 26 -31.29 -45.97 -7.36
N SER A 27 -32.49 -45.39 -7.35
CA SER A 27 -32.79 -43.98 -7.09
C SER A 27 -31.86 -42.92 -7.68
N ALA A 28 -32.21 -42.47 -8.88
CA ALA A 28 -31.96 -41.10 -9.27
C ALA A 28 -32.72 -40.17 -8.30
N THR A 29 -31.98 -39.30 -7.62
CA THR A 29 -32.52 -38.28 -6.73
C THR A 29 -33.55 -37.41 -7.48
N PRO A 30 -34.77 -37.24 -6.95
CA PRO A 30 -35.73 -36.32 -7.53
C PRO A 30 -35.22 -34.89 -7.37
N ARG A 31 -35.43 -34.05 -8.38
CA ARG A 31 -35.36 -32.59 -8.21
C ARG A 31 -36.18 -32.21 -6.98
N PRO A 32 -35.67 -31.33 -6.09
CA PRO A 32 -36.50 -30.84 -5.00
C PRO A 32 -37.70 -30.12 -5.61
N ALA A 33 -38.90 -30.59 -5.25
CA ALA A 33 -40.13 -29.85 -5.44
C ALA A 33 -39.97 -28.44 -4.84
N PRO A 34 -40.66 -27.40 -5.35
CA PRO A 34 -40.65 -26.08 -4.74
C PRO A 34 -41.00 -26.24 -3.27
N THR A 35 -40.02 -25.96 -2.42
CA THR A 35 -40.14 -25.97 -0.97
C THR A 35 -41.39 -25.20 -0.60
N ALA A 36 -42.27 -25.86 0.17
CA ALA A 36 -43.43 -25.24 0.79
C ALA A 36 -43.02 -23.86 1.32
N THR A 37 -43.57 -22.83 0.69
CA THR A 37 -43.36 -21.44 1.10
C THR A 37 -43.77 -21.37 2.57
N ASP A 38 -42.83 -21.02 3.44
CA ASP A 38 -43.06 -20.75 4.85
C ASP A 38 -44.37 -19.94 4.99
N PRO A 39 -45.39 -20.43 5.71
CA PRO A 39 -46.67 -19.72 5.83
C PRO A 39 -46.49 -18.29 6.39
N ALA A 40 -45.42 -18.05 7.16
CA ALA A 40 -45.04 -16.73 7.65
C ALA A 40 -44.44 -15.80 6.57
N ARG A 41 -43.94 -16.33 5.45
CA ARG A 41 -43.50 -15.51 4.30
C ARG A 41 -44.66 -15.09 3.41
N ARG A 42 -45.73 -15.89 3.33
CA ARG A 42 -46.97 -15.49 2.63
C ARG A 42 -47.74 -14.40 3.37
N SER A 43 -47.64 -14.31 4.70
CA SER A 43 -48.36 -13.29 5.47
C SER A 43 -47.81 -11.87 5.32
N LEU A 44 -46.60 -11.70 4.77
CA LEU A 44 -45.91 -10.41 4.58
C LEU A 44 -45.64 -10.07 3.10
N ASP A 45 -46.32 -10.74 2.17
CA ASP A 45 -46.15 -10.53 0.73
C ASP A 45 -46.72 -9.17 0.27
N PRO A 46 -45.90 -8.19 -0.17
CA PRO A 46 -46.34 -6.83 -0.49
C PRO A 46 -47.50 -6.79 -1.48
N ASP A 47 -47.55 -7.70 -2.45
CA ASP A 47 -48.60 -7.75 -3.45
C ASP A 47 -49.97 -8.07 -2.83
N ALA A 48 -49.99 -8.89 -1.78
CA ALA A 48 -51.21 -9.19 -1.02
C ALA A 48 -51.69 -8.02 -0.14
N LEU A 49 -50.80 -7.08 0.23
CA LEU A 49 -51.21 -5.86 0.93
C LEU A 49 -51.91 -4.92 -0.03
N VAL A 50 -51.30 -4.71 -1.21
CA VAL A 50 -51.86 -3.85 -2.25
C VAL A 50 -53.26 -4.32 -2.63
N ALA A 51 -53.47 -5.63 -2.82
CA ALA A 51 -54.79 -6.17 -3.11
C ALA A 51 -55.84 -5.89 -2.00
N LEU A 52 -55.45 -5.95 -0.73
CA LEU A 52 -56.33 -5.62 0.40
C LEU A 52 -56.63 -4.12 0.48
N GLU A 53 -55.65 -3.27 0.17
CA GLU A 53 -55.84 -1.81 0.13
C GLU A 53 -56.77 -1.40 -1.02
N GLU A 54 -56.59 -1.99 -2.20
CA GLU A 54 -57.49 -1.79 -3.34
C GLU A 54 -58.91 -2.25 -3.01
N GLU A 55 -59.08 -3.41 -2.36
CA GLU A 55 -60.40 -3.91 -1.94
C GLU A 55 -61.04 -3.01 -0.88
N ARG A 56 -60.28 -2.51 0.10
CA ARG A 56 -60.74 -1.52 1.08
C ARG A 56 -61.26 -0.27 0.37
N ASP A 57 -60.47 0.28 -0.53
CA ASP A 57 -60.78 1.55 -1.20
C ASP A 57 -62.02 1.40 -2.08
N PHE A 58 -62.16 0.26 -2.77
CA PHE A 58 -63.37 -0.09 -3.50
C PHE A 58 -64.61 -0.13 -2.57
N LEU A 59 -64.54 -0.86 -1.45
CA LEU A 59 -65.69 -1.02 -0.54
C LEU A 59 -66.11 0.30 0.09
N LEU A 60 -65.16 1.16 0.47
CA LEU A 60 -65.45 2.48 1.03
C LEU A 60 -66.06 3.41 -0.03
N ALA A 61 -65.59 3.35 -1.27
CA ALA A 61 -66.17 4.09 -2.38
C ALA A 61 -67.61 3.62 -2.67
N SER A 62 -67.86 2.31 -2.69
CA SER A 62 -69.20 1.74 -2.88
C SER A 62 -70.16 2.07 -1.75
N LEU A 63 -69.71 2.10 -0.49
CA LEU A 63 -70.52 2.56 0.64
C LEU A 63 -70.89 4.04 0.50
N ALA A 64 -69.95 4.89 0.10
CA ALA A 64 -70.21 6.31 -0.11
C ALA A 64 -71.14 6.56 -1.30
N ASP A 65 -71.11 5.69 -2.31
CA ASP A 65 -72.00 5.75 -3.47
C ASP A 65 -73.42 5.31 -3.10
N LEU A 66 -73.54 4.17 -2.40
CA LEU A 66 -74.81 3.66 -1.88
C LEU A 66 -75.52 4.70 -0.99
N GLU A 67 -74.77 5.42 -0.14
CA GLU A 67 -75.33 6.49 0.69
C GLU A 67 -75.92 7.62 -0.16
N ARG A 68 -75.22 8.02 -1.23
CA ARG A 68 -75.71 9.07 -2.15
C ARG A 68 -76.95 8.62 -2.92
N GLU A 69 -76.96 7.38 -3.41
CA GLU A 69 -78.11 6.84 -4.15
C GLU A 69 -79.35 6.74 -3.24
N TYR A 70 -79.17 6.37 -1.97
CA TYR A 70 -80.23 6.37 -0.97
C TYR A 70 -80.72 7.79 -0.63
N GLU A 71 -79.82 8.76 -0.46
CA GLU A 71 -80.18 10.17 -0.22
C GLU A 71 -81.01 10.78 -1.36
N VAL A 72 -80.77 10.36 -2.60
CA VAL A 72 -81.52 10.81 -3.80
C VAL A 72 -82.81 10.00 -4.00
N GLY A 73 -82.99 8.91 -3.25
CA GLY A 73 -84.18 8.05 -3.29
C GLY A 73 -84.17 7.03 -4.43
N ASP A 74 -83.01 6.74 -5.01
CA ASP A 74 -82.85 5.78 -6.11
C ASP A 74 -82.79 4.32 -5.62
N VAL A 75 -82.66 4.09 -4.30
CA VAL A 75 -82.62 2.78 -3.64
C VAL A 75 -83.64 2.76 -2.51
N ASP A 76 -84.37 1.66 -2.35
CA ASP A 76 -85.34 1.51 -1.25
C ASP A 76 -84.66 1.15 0.09
N ASP A 77 -85.36 1.42 1.19
CA ASP A 77 -84.85 1.22 2.56
C ASP A 77 -84.39 -0.24 2.82
N GLY A 78 -85.05 -1.22 2.22
CA GLY A 78 -84.74 -2.64 2.44
C GLY A 78 -83.46 -3.06 1.73
N ASP A 79 -83.31 -2.65 0.48
CA ASP A 79 -82.12 -2.89 -0.32
C ASP A 79 -80.92 -2.10 0.19
N TYR A 80 -81.13 -0.87 0.65
CA TYR A 80 -80.10 -0.03 1.27
C TYR A 80 -79.50 -0.70 2.51
N GLU A 81 -80.33 -1.10 3.48
CA GLU A 81 -79.86 -1.74 4.72
C GLU A 81 -79.12 -3.05 4.43
N ALA A 82 -79.64 -3.88 3.51
CA ALA A 82 -79.00 -5.14 3.13
C ALA A 82 -77.62 -4.96 2.48
N LEU A 83 -77.50 -4.01 1.54
CA LEU A 83 -76.24 -3.70 0.86
C LEU A 83 -75.24 -3.03 1.81
N LYS A 84 -75.72 -2.10 2.65
CA LYS A 84 -74.90 -1.40 3.65
C LYS A 84 -74.30 -2.37 4.65
N ASP A 85 -75.09 -3.31 5.17
CA ASP A 85 -74.60 -4.34 6.09
C ASP A 85 -73.56 -5.24 5.43
N ALA A 86 -73.80 -5.65 4.18
CA ALA A 86 -72.87 -6.49 3.43
C ALA A 86 -71.53 -5.79 3.17
N TYR A 87 -71.57 -4.54 2.71
CA TYR A 87 -70.36 -3.75 2.47
C TYR A 87 -69.62 -3.40 3.77
N THR A 88 -70.34 -3.04 4.82
CA THR A 88 -69.75 -2.71 6.14
C THR A 88 -69.05 -3.91 6.75
N SER A 89 -69.69 -5.08 6.71
CA SER A 89 -69.11 -6.35 7.18
C SER A 89 -67.82 -6.69 6.42
N ARG A 90 -67.85 -6.60 5.09
CA ARG A 90 -66.69 -6.90 4.25
C ARG A 90 -65.54 -5.90 4.46
N ALA A 91 -65.85 -4.60 4.57
CA ALA A 91 -64.86 -3.58 4.88
C ALA A 91 -64.19 -3.81 6.24
N ALA A 92 -64.97 -4.21 7.26
CA ALA A 92 -64.44 -4.54 8.57
C ALA A 92 -63.48 -5.74 8.55
N VAL A 93 -63.75 -6.74 7.71
CA VAL A 93 -62.85 -7.90 7.53
C VAL A 93 -61.53 -7.47 6.91
N VAL A 94 -61.57 -6.68 5.83
CA VAL A 94 -60.36 -6.21 5.12
C VAL A 94 -59.52 -5.30 6.02
N LEU A 95 -60.13 -4.36 6.73
CA LEU A 95 -59.43 -3.46 7.66
C LEU A 95 -58.72 -4.21 8.79
N ARG A 96 -59.34 -5.25 9.35
CA ARG A 96 -58.70 -6.11 10.37
C ARG A 96 -57.51 -6.87 9.80
N ALA A 97 -57.60 -7.36 8.57
CA ALA A 97 -56.51 -8.07 7.90
C ALA A 97 -55.29 -7.16 7.69
N ILE A 98 -55.50 -5.90 7.28
CA ILE A 98 -54.44 -4.89 7.15
C ILE A 98 -53.81 -4.60 8.52
N ALA A 99 -54.62 -4.33 9.55
CA ALA A 99 -54.12 -4.01 10.89
C ALA A 99 -53.28 -5.15 11.51
N GLN A 100 -53.74 -6.40 11.40
CA GLN A 100 -52.99 -7.57 11.88
C GLN A 100 -51.62 -7.70 11.18
N ARG A 101 -51.56 -7.35 9.90
CA ARG A 101 -50.33 -7.40 9.12
C ARG A 101 -49.35 -6.30 9.53
N ASP A 102 -49.83 -5.09 9.78
CA ASP A 102 -49.01 -4.00 10.31
C ASP A 102 -48.38 -4.34 11.66
N GLU A 103 -49.15 -4.99 12.54
CA GLU A 103 -48.64 -5.51 13.82
C GLU A 103 -47.56 -6.58 13.63
N GLN A 104 -47.74 -7.51 12.68
CA GLN A 104 -46.73 -8.52 12.34
C GLN A 104 -45.44 -7.89 11.80
N VAL A 105 -45.54 -6.87 10.94
CA VAL A 105 -44.39 -6.10 10.43
C VAL A 105 -43.67 -5.38 11.58
N ALA A 106 -44.42 -4.76 12.48
CA ALA A 106 -43.87 -4.06 13.64
C ALA A 106 -43.16 -5.02 14.62
N ALA A 107 -43.70 -6.22 14.83
CA ALA A 107 -43.08 -7.26 15.64
C ALA A 107 -41.79 -7.80 15.00
N ALA A 108 -41.78 -8.04 13.69
CA ALA A 108 -40.59 -8.47 12.94
C ALA A 108 -39.47 -7.41 12.93
N ARG A 109 -39.82 -6.12 12.96
CA ARG A 109 -38.84 -5.04 13.13
C ARG A 109 -38.21 -5.03 14.53
N ARG A 110 -38.97 -5.35 15.58
CA ARG A 110 -38.45 -5.41 16.97
C ARG A 110 -37.48 -6.58 17.21
N THR A 111 -37.63 -7.69 16.49
CA THR A 111 -36.75 -8.87 16.64
C THR A 111 -35.43 -8.75 15.86
N ARG A 112 -35.35 -7.88 14.86
CA ARG A 112 -34.06 -7.47 14.28
C ARG A 112 -33.34 -6.59 15.29
N THR A 113 -32.44 -7.21 16.05
CA THR A 113 -31.60 -6.59 17.09
C THR A 113 -30.80 -5.41 16.52
N ALA A 114 -31.39 -4.22 16.54
CA ALA A 114 -30.77 -2.96 16.12
C ALA A 114 -29.40 -2.75 16.80
N GLY A 115 -29.23 -3.25 18.03
CA GLY A 115 -27.94 -3.22 18.74
C GLY A 115 -26.81 -4.00 18.05
N ARG A 116 -27.10 -5.13 17.39
CA ARG A 116 -26.08 -5.91 16.67
C ARG A 116 -25.66 -5.22 15.38
N THR A 117 -26.59 -4.66 14.63
CA THR A 117 -26.28 -3.89 13.41
C THR A 117 -25.49 -2.61 13.74
N VAL A 118 -25.88 -1.89 14.79
CA VAL A 118 -25.13 -0.72 15.28
C VAL A 118 -23.73 -1.11 15.74
N LEU A 119 -23.59 -2.20 16.50
CA LEU A 119 -22.28 -2.70 16.94
C LEU A 119 -21.38 -3.07 15.76
N THR A 120 -21.90 -3.79 14.75
CA THR A 120 -21.12 -4.14 13.55
C THR A 120 -20.67 -2.89 12.79
N LEU A 121 -21.55 -1.90 12.63
CA LEU A 121 -21.19 -0.63 11.98
C LEU A 121 -20.12 0.13 12.76
N VAL A 122 -20.20 0.16 14.09
CA VAL A 122 -19.18 0.78 14.96
C VAL A 122 -17.85 0.05 14.84
N ILE A 123 -17.84 -1.29 14.85
CA ILE A 123 -16.62 -2.08 14.70
C ILE A 123 -15.96 -1.82 13.32
N VAL A 124 -16.75 -1.79 12.25
CA VAL A 124 -16.25 -1.47 10.90
C VAL A 124 -15.70 -0.05 10.84
N ALA A 125 -16.38 0.92 11.45
CA ALA A 125 -15.91 2.31 11.51
C ALA A 125 -14.60 2.42 12.30
N VAL A 126 -14.49 1.75 13.45
CA VAL A 126 -13.26 1.73 14.27
C VAL A 126 -12.11 1.07 13.52
N LEU A 127 -12.37 -0.04 12.79
CA LEU A 127 -11.36 -0.69 11.97
C LEU A 127 -10.91 0.19 10.80
N ALA A 128 -11.83 0.89 10.14
CA ALA A 128 -11.52 1.81 9.05
C ALA A 128 -10.69 3.01 9.55
N VAL A 129 -11.06 3.59 10.69
CA VAL A 129 -10.31 4.68 11.33
C VAL A 129 -8.95 4.20 11.82
N GLY A 130 -8.88 3.03 12.44
CA GLY A 130 -7.63 2.43 12.91
C GLY A 130 -6.67 2.10 11.77
N ALA A 131 -7.17 1.55 10.67
CA ALA A 131 -6.40 1.32 9.45
C ALA A 131 -5.94 2.65 8.82
N GLY A 132 -6.82 3.64 8.74
CA GLY A 132 -6.47 4.98 8.27
C GLY A 132 -5.40 5.66 9.12
N TRP A 133 -5.47 5.52 10.45
CA TRP A 133 -4.49 6.06 11.38
C TRP A 133 -3.14 5.32 11.33
N ALA A 134 -3.16 3.99 11.22
CA ALA A 134 -1.95 3.19 11.05
C ALA A 134 -1.23 3.50 9.73
N VAL A 135 -2.00 3.66 8.63
CA VAL A 135 -1.47 4.12 7.35
C VAL A 135 -0.93 5.54 7.48
N PHE A 136 -1.63 6.49 8.11
CA PHE A 136 -1.14 7.85 8.32
C PHE A 136 0.15 7.90 9.15
N ARG A 137 0.28 7.06 10.17
CA ARG A 137 1.49 6.99 11.02
C ARG A 137 2.71 6.44 10.27
N ASN A 138 2.51 5.47 9.38
CA ASN A 138 3.59 4.84 8.62
C ASN A 138 3.82 5.48 7.23
N ALA A 139 2.84 6.15 6.67
CA ALA A 139 2.95 6.86 5.42
C ALA A 139 3.44 8.28 5.71
N GLY A 140 4.77 8.43 5.71
CA GLY A 140 5.36 9.74 5.44
C GLY A 140 4.70 10.31 4.19
N THR A 141 4.21 11.55 4.30
CA THR A 141 3.50 12.27 3.24
C THR A 141 4.29 12.22 1.94
N ARG A 142 3.82 11.46 0.95
CA ARG A 142 4.31 11.59 -0.43
C ARG A 142 3.57 12.75 -1.05
N ALA A 143 4.27 13.86 -1.28
CA ALA A 143 3.70 15.00 -1.98
C ALA A 143 3.58 14.67 -3.48
N PRO A 144 2.49 15.10 -4.15
CA PRO A 144 2.33 14.90 -5.59
C PRO A 144 3.45 15.64 -6.34
N GLY A 145 4.34 14.89 -6.99
CA GLY A 145 5.51 15.40 -7.72
C GLY A 145 6.87 14.80 -7.31
N GLN A 146 6.94 14.04 -6.22
CA GLN A 146 8.18 13.44 -5.72
C GLN A 146 8.46 12.07 -6.37
N GLY A 147 9.36 12.05 -7.36
CA GLY A 147 9.78 10.83 -8.06
C GLY A 147 10.79 10.00 -7.26
N LEU A 148 10.67 8.66 -7.39
CA LEU A 148 11.42 7.62 -6.67
C LEU A 148 12.96 7.75 -6.67
N THR A 149 13.55 8.47 -7.62
CA THR A 149 15.01 8.60 -7.78
C THR A 149 15.54 10.03 -7.58
N GLY A 150 14.65 11.02 -7.49
CA GLY A 150 15.03 12.42 -7.26
C GLY A 150 15.27 12.67 -5.78
N ASP A 151 14.32 12.24 -4.94
CA ASP A 151 14.37 12.41 -3.48
C ASP A 151 15.59 11.71 -2.86
N ALA A 152 15.85 10.44 -3.19
CA ALA A 152 16.99 9.72 -2.61
C ALA A 152 18.36 10.35 -2.95
N ARG A 153 18.49 10.96 -4.14
CA ARG A 153 19.71 11.71 -4.52
C ARG A 153 19.79 13.05 -3.80
N GLN A 154 18.66 13.75 -3.70
CA GLN A 154 18.58 15.03 -3.00
C GLN A 154 18.83 14.86 -1.49
N ASP A 155 18.29 13.81 -0.89
CA ASP A 155 18.53 13.40 0.49
C ASP A 155 19.99 13.00 0.70
N SER A 156 20.58 12.23 -0.22
CA SER A 156 22.00 11.91 -0.19
C SER A 156 22.87 13.17 -0.27
N ALA A 157 22.53 14.13 -1.13
CA ALA A 157 23.27 15.39 -1.26
C ALA A 157 23.16 16.25 0.00
N ASN A 158 21.97 16.32 0.61
CA ASN A 158 21.77 17.02 1.88
C ASN A 158 22.60 16.40 3.02
N LEU A 159 22.69 15.07 3.06
CA LEU A 159 23.52 14.36 4.03
C LEU A 159 25.02 14.60 3.82
N ILE A 160 25.49 14.66 2.56
CA ILE A 160 26.88 15.02 2.25
C ILE A 160 27.17 16.45 2.72
N LEU A 161 26.26 17.40 2.44
CA LEU A 161 26.40 18.78 2.92
C LEU A 161 26.44 18.86 4.44
N GLN A 162 25.58 18.11 5.14
CA GLN A 162 25.61 17.98 6.59
C GLN A 162 26.97 17.46 7.07
N ALA A 163 27.51 16.42 6.43
CA ALA A 163 28.79 15.82 6.77
C ALA A 163 29.97 16.80 6.57
N GLN A 164 29.96 17.55 5.47
CA GLN A 164 30.96 18.59 5.20
C GLN A 164 30.89 19.72 6.23
N SER A 165 29.68 20.15 6.61
CA SER A 165 29.51 21.16 7.66
C SER A 165 30.08 20.69 9.00
N ALA A 166 29.83 19.44 9.38
CA ALA A 166 30.37 18.85 10.60
C ALA A 166 31.90 18.72 10.53
N THR A 167 32.46 18.35 9.37
CA THR A 167 33.92 18.29 9.16
C THR A 167 34.58 19.67 9.30
N GLY A 168 33.91 20.72 8.81
CA GLY A 168 34.35 22.11 9.00
C GLY A 168 34.37 22.51 10.48
N LEU A 169 33.30 22.20 11.22
CA LEU A 169 33.24 22.42 12.66
C LEU A 169 34.31 21.63 13.44
N ALA A 170 34.60 20.40 13.01
CA ALA A 170 35.66 19.58 13.59
C ALA A 170 37.04 20.23 13.40
N SER A 171 37.32 20.71 12.19
CA SER A 171 38.57 21.40 11.85
C SER A 171 38.74 22.69 12.66
N GLN A 172 37.65 23.44 12.87
CA GLN A 172 37.65 24.63 13.73
C GLN A 172 37.92 24.26 15.19
N ALA A 173 37.31 23.19 15.71
CA ALA A 173 37.54 22.71 17.07
C ALA A 173 38.99 22.25 17.27
N LEU A 174 39.58 21.52 16.31
CA LEU A 174 41.00 21.15 16.34
C LEU A 174 41.89 22.39 16.37
N SER A 175 41.60 23.40 15.54
CA SER A 175 42.37 24.65 15.49
C SER A 175 42.29 25.43 16.80
N ALA A 176 41.19 25.27 17.55
CA ALA A 176 41.00 25.83 18.89
C ALA A 176 41.62 24.97 20.01
N GLY A 177 42.22 23.82 19.68
CA GLY A 177 42.81 22.88 20.64
C GLY A 177 41.80 21.96 21.35
N ASP A 178 40.54 21.94 20.92
CA ASP A 178 39.47 21.13 21.51
C ASP A 178 39.29 19.81 20.74
N GLY A 179 40.18 18.86 21.01
CA GLY A 179 40.18 17.54 20.36
C GLY A 179 38.93 16.70 20.64
N ALA A 180 38.36 16.80 21.85
CA ALA A 180 37.15 16.05 22.22
C ALA A 180 35.92 16.53 21.43
N LYS A 181 35.77 17.85 21.29
CA LYS A 181 34.72 18.44 20.47
C LYS A 181 34.94 18.16 18.99
N ALA A 182 36.18 18.20 18.52
CA ALA A 182 36.51 17.81 17.16
C ALA A 182 36.11 16.37 16.86
N LEU A 183 36.42 15.43 17.75
CA LEU A 183 36.05 14.03 17.60
C LEU A 183 34.53 13.85 17.49
N THR A 184 33.76 14.53 18.36
CA THR A 184 32.29 14.56 18.29
C THR A 184 31.79 15.01 16.90
N TYR A 185 32.39 16.07 16.35
CA TYR A 185 32.00 16.55 15.02
C TYR A 185 32.43 15.61 13.89
N PHE A 186 33.59 14.96 13.99
CA PHE A 186 34.00 13.94 13.01
C PHE A 186 33.07 12.71 13.04
N GLU A 187 32.66 12.25 14.22
CA GLU A 187 31.68 11.16 14.36
C GLU A 187 30.33 11.52 13.72
N ASN A 188 29.87 12.76 13.92
CA ASN A 188 28.68 13.27 13.25
C ASN A 188 28.84 13.31 11.71
N ALA A 189 30.03 13.69 11.22
CA ALA A 189 30.33 13.67 9.79
C ALA A 189 30.30 12.24 9.22
N ILE A 190 30.94 11.28 9.90
CA ILE A 190 30.93 9.86 9.51
C ILE A 190 29.50 9.33 9.45
N SER A 191 28.69 9.60 10.48
CA SER A 191 27.28 9.18 10.52
C SER A 191 26.47 9.72 9.34
N ALA A 192 26.67 10.99 8.98
CA ALA A 192 26.02 11.59 7.82
C ALA A 192 26.50 10.97 6.48
N TYR A 193 27.81 10.73 6.33
CA TYR A 193 28.33 10.01 5.15
C TYR A 193 27.83 8.57 5.08
N ASP A 194 27.76 7.85 6.20
CA ASP A 194 27.23 6.48 6.23
C ASP A 194 25.78 6.43 5.76
N ARG A 195 24.96 7.38 6.20
CA ARG A 195 23.58 7.51 5.72
C ARG A 195 23.50 7.88 4.25
N ALA A 196 24.37 8.79 3.78
CA ALA A 196 24.44 9.13 2.35
C ALA A 196 24.80 7.90 1.50
N LEU A 197 25.77 7.09 1.95
CA LEU A 197 26.19 5.85 1.30
C LEU A 197 25.15 4.74 1.36
N GLN A 198 24.25 4.73 2.35
CA GLN A 198 23.10 3.82 2.35
C GLN A 198 22.12 4.16 1.23
N LEU A 199 21.91 5.46 0.96
CA LEU A 199 21.03 5.92 -0.12
C LEU A 199 21.69 5.81 -1.50
N SER A 200 22.97 6.14 -1.58
CA SER A 200 23.78 6.13 -2.81
C SER A 200 25.11 5.41 -2.58
N PRO A 201 25.15 4.07 -2.61
CA PRO A 201 26.34 3.28 -2.27
C PRO A 201 27.57 3.53 -3.16
N ALA A 202 27.36 4.03 -4.38
CA ALA A 202 28.42 4.34 -5.33
C ALA A 202 28.71 5.85 -5.43
N ASN A 203 28.28 6.66 -4.45
CA ASN A 203 28.59 8.08 -4.46
C ASN A 203 30.08 8.31 -4.15
N THR A 204 30.84 8.70 -5.18
CA THR A 204 32.29 8.91 -5.11
C THR A 204 32.69 9.95 -4.07
N GLU A 205 31.96 11.07 -4.00
CA GLU A 205 32.22 12.18 -3.07
C GLU A 205 32.09 11.71 -1.62
N ALA A 206 30.98 11.03 -1.28
CA ALA A 206 30.74 10.50 0.05
C ALA A 206 31.77 9.45 0.46
N LEU A 207 32.15 8.54 -0.45
CA LEU A 207 33.22 7.56 -0.19
C LEU A 207 34.56 8.27 0.09
N THR A 208 34.91 9.24 -0.74
CA THR A 208 36.17 9.98 -0.67
C THR A 208 36.31 10.75 0.63
N TYR A 209 35.35 11.61 0.94
CA TYR A 209 35.46 12.47 2.11
C TYR A 209 35.20 11.72 3.42
N ARG A 210 34.42 10.64 3.42
CA ARG A 210 34.36 9.75 4.58
C ARG A 210 35.71 9.11 4.87
N GLY A 211 36.41 8.62 3.84
CA GLY A 211 37.77 8.09 3.96
C GLY A 211 38.73 9.15 4.51
N TRP A 212 38.64 10.38 4.03
CA TRP A 212 39.45 11.49 4.52
C TRP A 212 39.18 11.83 6.00
N VAL A 213 37.91 11.83 6.42
CA VAL A 213 37.56 12.04 7.84
C VAL A 213 38.14 10.94 8.72
N LEU A 214 38.07 9.67 8.30
CA LEU A 214 38.69 8.56 9.04
C LEU A 214 40.20 8.77 9.21
N HIS A 215 40.91 9.16 8.15
CA HIS A 215 42.34 9.47 8.22
C HIS A 215 42.63 10.65 9.14
N THR A 216 41.78 11.69 9.11
CA THR A 216 41.93 12.86 9.97
C THR A 216 41.79 12.48 11.46
N ILE A 217 40.87 11.56 11.78
CA ILE A 217 40.79 10.98 13.13
C ILE A 217 42.06 10.18 13.43
N ALA A 218 42.51 9.33 12.50
CA ALA A 218 43.69 8.48 12.66
C ALA A 218 44.95 9.27 13.04
N VAL A 219 45.20 10.41 12.39
CA VAL A 219 46.34 11.30 12.67
C VAL A 219 46.34 11.84 14.11
N ASN A 220 45.18 11.88 14.76
CA ASN A 220 45.00 12.37 16.14
C ASN A 220 44.78 11.22 17.15
N SER A 221 44.87 9.97 16.72
CA SER A 221 44.65 8.77 17.54
C SER A 221 45.96 8.10 17.95
N ASP A 222 45.89 7.14 18.88
CA ASP A 222 47.03 6.26 19.15
C ASP A 222 47.39 5.39 17.94
N ALA A 223 48.62 4.87 17.90
CA ALA A 223 49.15 4.15 16.75
C ALA A 223 48.32 2.92 16.33
N THR A 224 47.69 2.22 17.29
CA THR A 224 46.91 1.01 16.97
C THR A 224 45.60 1.40 16.31
N GLN A 225 44.91 2.38 16.88
CA GLN A 225 43.67 2.91 16.32
C GLN A 225 43.91 3.61 14.99
N ALA A 226 45.01 4.36 14.86
CA ALA A 226 45.39 5.04 13.63
C ALA A 226 45.54 4.05 12.46
N ALA A 227 46.26 2.95 12.67
CA ALA A 227 46.44 1.92 11.64
C ALA A 227 45.12 1.31 11.16
N GLN A 228 44.17 1.08 12.07
CA GLN A 228 42.84 0.53 11.72
C GLN A 228 41.99 1.54 10.94
N LEU A 229 42.01 2.81 11.36
CA LEU A 229 41.28 3.88 10.69
C LEU A 229 41.86 4.17 9.30
N ASP A 230 43.19 4.17 9.15
CA ASP A 230 43.85 4.35 7.86
C ASP A 230 43.58 3.19 6.89
N ALA A 231 43.56 1.95 7.38
CA ALA A 231 43.17 0.80 6.57
C ALA A 231 41.72 0.92 6.05
N GLN A 232 40.81 1.39 6.89
CA GLN A 232 39.43 1.67 6.49
C GLN A 232 39.37 2.83 5.49
N ALA A 233 40.06 3.94 5.77
CA ALA A 233 40.12 5.10 4.90
C ALA A 233 40.61 4.71 3.49
N ARG A 234 41.68 3.91 3.41
CA ARG A 234 42.19 3.36 2.15
C ARG A 234 41.14 2.56 1.40
N THR A 235 40.38 1.69 2.09
CA THR A 235 39.31 0.89 1.47
C THR A 235 38.24 1.77 0.81
N TYR A 236 37.85 2.87 1.47
CA TYR A 236 36.89 3.82 0.90
C TYR A 236 37.45 4.56 -0.32
N LEU A 237 38.71 4.99 -0.25
CA LEU A 237 39.39 5.68 -1.34
C LEU A 237 39.62 4.76 -2.55
N ASP A 238 40.01 3.51 -2.32
CA ASP A 238 40.14 2.49 -3.37
C ASP A 238 38.81 2.28 -4.10
N ARG A 239 37.71 2.21 -3.34
CA ARG A 239 36.37 2.09 -3.91
C ARG A 239 35.95 3.34 -4.69
N ALA A 240 36.24 4.53 -4.19
CA ALA A 240 35.96 5.78 -4.89
C ALA A 240 36.69 5.85 -6.23
N ILE A 241 37.99 5.55 -6.25
CA ILE A 241 38.83 5.52 -7.47
C ILE A 241 38.36 4.44 -8.44
N ALA A 242 37.88 3.28 -7.94
CA ALA A 242 37.33 2.24 -8.81
C ALA A 242 36.02 2.66 -9.50
N ILE A 243 35.21 3.50 -8.85
CA ILE A 243 33.95 4.03 -9.41
C ILE A 243 34.23 5.18 -10.37
N ASP A 244 35.05 6.13 -9.95
CA ASP A 244 35.45 7.29 -10.74
C ASP A 244 36.98 7.48 -10.66
N PRO A 245 37.72 6.94 -11.63
CA PRO A 245 39.17 7.06 -11.68
C PRO A 245 39.69 8.49 -11.91
N THR A 246 38.79 9.42 -12.26
CA THR A 246 39.12 10.83 -12.57
C THR A 246 38.85 11.76 -11.39
N TYR A 247 38.23 11.27 -10.31
CA TYR A 247 37.96 12.06 -9.12
C TYR A 247 39.25 12.37 -8.36
N ALA A 248 39.79 13.57 -8.60
CA ALA A 248 41.11 13.99 -8.14
C ALA A 248 41.30 13.83 -6.62
N ASP A 249 40.32 14.26 -5.82
CA ASP A 249 40.39 14.23 -4.36
C ASP A 249 40.64 12.81 -3.83
N ALA A 250 40.02 11.78 -4.42
CA ALA A 250 40.23 10.40 -3.98
C ALA A 250 41.68 9.95 -4.20
N ARG A 251 42.27 10.28 -5.34
CA ARG A 251 43.68 9.98 -5.64
C ARG A 251 44.64 10.76 -4.76
N VAL A 252 44.38 12.06 -4.59
CA VAL A 252 45.22 12.92 -3.74
C VAL A 252 45.20 12.44 -2.30
N PHE A 253 44.03 12.12 -1.74
CA PHE A 253 43.91 11.60 -0.38
C PHE A 253 44.56 10.22 -0.24
N ARG A 254 44.42 9.33 -1.22
CA ARG A 254 45.10 8.03 -1.17
C ARG A 254 46.61 8.18 -1.26
N ALA A 255 47.13 9.07 -2.10
CA ALA A 255 48.55 9.37 -2.19
C ALA A 255 49.11 9.92 -0.87
N ILE A 256 48.35 10.76 -0.16
CA ILE A 256 48.73 11.26 1.16
C ILE A 256 48.83 10.12 2.18
N LEU A 257 47.83 9.22 2.22
CA LEU A 257 47.89 8.03 3.07
C LEU A 257 49.10 7.16 2.75
N GLU A 258 49.35 6.90 1.47
CA GLU A 258 50.46 6.07 1.00
C GLU A 258 51.82 6.67 1.33
N ARG A 259 51.97 7.98 1.12
CA ARG A 259 53.17 8.71 1.54
C ARG A 259 53.39 8.57 3.04
N ASN A 260 52.34 8.76 3.85
CA ASN A 260 52.44 8.64 5.32
C ASN A 260 52.79 7.20 5.76
N ALA A 261 52.37 6.19 5.00
CA ALA A 261 52.73 4.79 5.20
C ALA A 261 54.09 4.40 4.60
N GLY A 262 54.85 5.35 4.03
CA GLY A 262 56.14 5.11 3.37
C GLY A 262 56.05 4.43 2.00
N GLN A 263 54.85 4.30 1.43
CA GLN A 263 54.59 3.70 0.11
C GLN A 263 54.74 4.74 -1.01
N TYR A 264 55.91 5.37 -1.09
CA TYR A 264 56.15 6.52 -1.96
C TYR A 264 55.94 6.22 -3.46
N ALA A 265 56.25 5.01 -3.93
CA ALA A 265 56.03 4.64 -5.33
C ALA A 265 54.54 4.59 -5.71
N ALA A 266 53.68 4.08 -4.81
CA ALA A 266 52.24 4.07 -5.01
C ALA A 266 51.68 5.50 -4.96
N ALA A 267 52.13 6.30 -3.98
CA ALA A 267 51.72 7.69 -3.85
C ALA A 267 52.06 8.50 -5.11
N LYS A 268 53.25 8.28 -5.68
CA LYS A 268 53.65 8.91 -6.95
C LYS A 268 52.71 8.53 -8.09
N ALA A 269 52.39 7.24 -8.24
CA ALA A 269 51.51 6.78 -9.31
C ALA A 269 50.12 7.43 -9.25
N ASP A 270 49.58 7.63 -8.04
CA ASP A 270 48.33 8.37 -7.87
C ASP A 270 48.45 9.84 -8.21
N LEU A 271 49.49 10.52 -7.72
CA LEU A 271 49.71 11.95 -7.99
C LEU A 271 49.97 12.23 -9.48
N ASP A 272 50.56 11.30 -10.21
CA ASP A 272 50.80 11.41 -11.66
C ASP A 272 49.51 11.21 -12.47
N ALA A 273 48.54 10.45 -11.94
CA ALA A 273 47.26 10.19 -12.59
C ALA A 273 46.21 11.30 -12.35
N VAL A 274 46.55 12.32 -11.56
CA VAL A 274 45.68 13.47 -11.26
C VAL A 274 45.72 14.48 -12.40
N ASP A 275 44.55 14.82 -12.96
CA ASP A 275 44.41 15.90 -13.94
C ASP A 275 44.44 17.27 -13.24
N MET A 276 45.59 17.93 -13.30
CA MET A 276 45.81 19.24 -12.68
C MET A 276 44.96 20.36 -13.31
N THR A 277 44.41 20.18 -14.51
CA THR A 277 43.55 21.19 -15.16
C THR A 277 42.12 21.17 -14.62
N ALA A 278 41.70 20.06 -14.03
CA ALA A 278 40.36 19.85 -13.49
C ALA A 278 40.25 20.24 -12.00
N ILE A 279 41.32 20.77 -11.40
CA ILE A 279 41.41 21.04 -9.95
C ILE A 279 41.52 22.54 -9.69
N PRO A 280 40.85 23.05 -8.63
CA PRO A 280 41.04 24.41 -8.16
C PRO A 280 42.51 24.80 -7.97
N PRO A 281 42.95 26.00 -8.40
CA PRO A 281 44.33 26.46 -8.21
C PRO A 281 44.81 26.49 -6.75
N SER A 282 43.88 26.56 -5.79
CA SER A 282 44.21 26.47 -4.36
C SER A 282 44.78 25.12 -3.96
N MET A 283 44.40 24.03 -4.64
CA MET A 283 44.86 22.68 -4.34
C MET A 283 46.14 22.29 -5.08
N THR A 284 46.49 22.96 -6.18
CA THR A 284 47.70 22.61 -6.97
C THR A 284 48.97 22.76 -6.14
N THR A 285 49.07 23.81 -5.33
CA THR A 285 50.23 24.06 -4.45
C THR A 285 50.40 22.93 -3.43
N MET A 286 49.30 22.41 -2.89
CA MET A 286 49.32 21.29 -1.96
C MET A 286 49.80 20.02 -2.65
N ILE A 287 49.25 19.70 -3.84
CA ILE A 287 49.61 18.52 -4.62
C ILE A 287 51.10 18.56 -5.01
N ASP A 288 51.59 19.71 -5.46
CA ASP A 288 53.00 19.92 -5.82
C ASP A 288 53.93 19.77 -4.61
N SER A 289 53.46 20.14 -3.41
CA SER A 289 54.20 19.88 -2.17
C SER A 289 54.32 18.38 -1.90
N VAL A 290 53.20 17.65 -1.93
CA VAL A 290 53.19 16.20 -1.69
C VAL A 290 54.05 15.48 -2.75
N ARG A 291 53.99 15.91 -4.01
CA ARG A 291 54.81 15.36 -5.09
C ARG A 291 56.30 15.52 -4.81
N ARG A 292 56.74 16.71 -4.39
CA ARG A 292 58.15 16.95 -4.04
C ARG A 292 58.62 16.09 -2.86
N ASP A 293 57.79 15.91 -1.84
CA ASP A 293 58.11 15.04 -0.70
C ASP A 293 58.32 13.59 -1.16
N VAL A 294 57.39 13.08 -1.97
CA VAL A 294 57.43 11.73 -2.53
C VAL A 294 58.66 11.52 -3.43
N GLU A 295 58.96 12.47 -4.31
CA GLU A 295 60.13 12.41 -5.20
C GLU A 295 61.45 12.43 -4.43
N THR A 296 61.52 13.22 -3.34
CA THR A 296 62.71 13.29 -2.50
C THR A 296 62.95 11.97 -1.78
N ALA A 297 61.88 11.32 -1.29
CA ALA A 297 61.97 10.04 -0.62
C ALA A 297 62.33 8.85 -1.55
N LEU A 298 62.15 9.02 -2.87
CA LEU A 298 62.47 8.01 -3.89
C LEU A 298 63.89 8.14 -4.48
N ARG A 299 64.63 9.20 -4.13
CA ARG A 299 66.03 9.42 -4.56
C ARG A 299 67.01 8.75 -3.61
#